data_AF-A0AAE0BAR9-F1
#
_entry.id   AF-A0AAE0BAR9-F1
#
_cell.length_a   1.000
_cell.length_b   1.000
_cell.length_c   1.000
_cell.angle_alpha   90.00
_cell.angle_beta   90.00
_cell.angle_gamma   90.00
#
_symmetry.space_group_name_H-M   'P 1'
#
loop_
_entity.id
_entity.type
_entity.pdbx_description
1 polymer ?
#
loop_
_entity_poly.entity_id
_entity_poly.type
_entity_poly.pdbx_seq_one_letter_code
_entity_poly.pdbx_strand_id
1 'polypeptide(L)'
;MSNLREGKEKMVEMLSEFDKVSSRLEAKEKELEEREKQLQLKKTQMEAEHKRKMSYYTNMRENKTLKRKMVELGNKMETKRALKSDIESLRSQIDMMKRKEEVEKKLEGILVELAEKEEELSNVQEENTVLVVKERTTSEELQDARTELINILMNQSETSQYVIGVRMMGLIETKPFMNEMKKRFTGEEVEINSMMLCSLCENYLQDPDWHPFTIFYGDDGNTKEILNVEDSRLNVLKEEHGGEVYNAVTKALFERHEYNPSGGYAVPELWNFRENRKATIKEVILHVVKHGTEPDPKKTSATTTINGKGVDPEKTTTAAVPKTTTSTVQEGKGGGKVRKRQCKSGSISEK
;
A
#
# COMPACT_ATOMS: atom_id res chain seq x y z
N MET A 1 -68.54 -76.63 138.46
CA MET A 1 -67.22 -76.65 137.79
C MET A 1 -67.29 -77.09 136.30
N SER A 2 -68.39 -76.82 135.57
CA SER A 2 -68.52 -77.22 134.14
C SER A 2 -68.52 -76.05 133.14
N ASN A 3 -68.82 -74.81 133.56
CA ASN A 3 -68.90 -73.64 132.66
C ASN A 3 -67.56 -72.90 132.41
N LEU A 4 -66.48 -73.25 133.13
CA LEU A 4 -65.18 -72.54 133.01
C LEU A 4 -64.22 -73.19 132.00
N ARG A 5 -64.43 -74.46 131.64
CA ARG A 5 -63.59 -75.18 130.66
C ARG A 5 -63.95 -74.81 129.22
N GLU A 6 -65.25 -74.70 128.94
CA GLU A 6 -65.77 -74.32 127.61
C GLU A 6 -65.41 -72.87 127.22
N GLY A 7 -65.31 -71.96 128.19
CA GLY A 7 -64.84 -70.59 127.97
C GLY A 7 -63.34 -70.49 127.68
N LYS A 8 -62.52 -71.40 128.22
CA LYS A 8 -61.07 -71.46 127.95
C LYS A 8 -60.76 -72.04 126.57
N GLU A 9 -61.48 -73.06 126.13
CA GLU A 9 -61.34 -73.61 124.76
C GLU A 9 -61.71 -72.57 123.70
N LYS A 10 -62.81 -71.83 123.87
CA LYS A 10 -63.17 -70.72 122.97
C LYS A 10 -62.12 -69.61 122.91
N MET A 11 -61.44 -69.33 124.01
CA MET A 11 -60.40 -68.30 124.07
C MET A 11 -59.10 -68.74 123.38
N VAL A 12 -58.71 -70.00 123.54
CA VAL A 12 -57.54 -70.58 122.84
C VAL A 12 -57.80 -70.64 121.33
N GLU A 13 -59.01 -71.01 120.91
CA GLU A 13 -59.41 -71.02 119.51
C GLU A 13 -59.42 -69.60 118.92
N MET A 14 -59.92 -68.61 119.67
CA MET A 14 -59.92 -67.20 119.28
C MET A 14 -58.51 -66.62 119.17
N LEU A 15 -57.59 -67.01 120.06
CA LEU A 15 -56.17 -66.61 120.00
C LEU A 15 -55.46 -67.24 118.80
N SER A 16 -55.73 -68.52 118.51
CA SER A 16 -55.22 -69.18 117.30
C SER A 16 -55.75 -68.51 116.01
N GLU A 17 -57.04 -68.16 115.98
CA GLU A 17 -57.62 -67.42 114.86
C GLU A 17 -57.03 -66.00 114.74
N PHE A 18 -56.81 -65.31 115.86
CA PHE A 18 -56.16 -64.00 115.86
C PHE A 18 -54.73 -64.08 115.31
N ASP A 19 -53.94 -65.08 115.69
CA ASP A 19 -52.56 -65.25 115.25
C ASP A 19 -52.47 -65.60 113.75
N LYS A 20 -53.42 -66.42 113.25
CA LYS A 20 -53.61 -66.67 111.81
C LYS A 20 -53.99 -65.40 111.06
N VAL A 21 -54.83 -64.55 111.63
CA VAL A 21 -55.23 -63.26 111.03
C VAL A 21 -54.05 -62.29 111.01
N SER A 22 -53.27 -62.20 112.10
CA SER A 22 -52.08 -61.36 112.20
C SER A 22 -51.01 -61.77 111.18
N SER A 23 -50.72 -63.08 111.09
CA SER A 23 -49.79 -63.62 110.08
C SER A 23 -50.26 -63.36 108.64
N ARG A 24 -51.58 -63.43 108.40
CA ARG A 24 -52.18 -63.08 107.10
C ARG A 24 -52.08 -61.59 106.80
N LEU A 25 -52.20 -60.74 107.82
CA LEU A 25 -52.08 -59.29 107.69
C LEU A 25 -50.65 -58.90 107.31
N GLU A 26 -49.64 -59.41 108.01
CA GLU A 26 -48.22 -59.16 107.70
C GLU A 26 -47.85 -59.67 106.30
N ALA A 27 -48.36 -60.85 105.90
CA ALA A 27 -48.17 -61.36 104.55
C ALA A 27 -48.82 -60.43 103.50
N LYS A 28 -50.01 -59.89 103.80
CA LYS A 28 -50.71 -58.93 102.94
C LYS A 28 -50.01 -57.58 102.86
N GLU A 29 -49.42 -57.10 103.96
CA GLU A 29 -48.62 -55.86 103.97
C GLU A 29 -47.36 -56.00 103.10
N LYS A 30 -46.61 -57.10 103.22
CA LYS A 30 -45.45 -57.37 102.35
C LYS A 30 -45.84 -57.50 100.88
N GLU A 31 -46.96 -58.16 100.59
CA GLU A 31 -47.51 -58.26 99.23
C GLU A 31 -47.88 -56.87 98.68
N LEU A 32 -48.43 -56.00 99.51
CA LEU A 32 -48.81 -54.64 99.15
C LEU A 32 -47.57 -53.77 98.89
N GLU A 33 -46.54 -53.85 99.73
CA GLU A 33 -45.27 -53.13 99.55
C GLU A 33 -44.53 -53.55 98.28
N GLU A 34 -44.47 -54.85 97.99
CA GLU A 34 -43.88 -55.37 96.74
C GLU A 34 -44.69 -54.91 95.52
N ARG A 35 -46.03 -54.91 95.63
CA ARG A 35 -46.92 -54.40 94.58
C ARG A 35 -46.71 -52.90 94.35
N GLU A 36 -46.50 -52.10 95.40
CA GLU A 36 -46.16 -50.68 95.29
C GLU A 36 -44.82 -50.46 94.58
N LYS A 37 -43.78 -51.23 94.92
CA LYS A 37 -42.48 -51.19 94.23
C LYS A 37 -42.62 -51.55 92.74
N GLN A 38 -43.40 -52.58 92.42
CA GLN A 38 -43.67 -52.96 91.03
C GLN A 38 -44.45 -51.90 90.26
N LEU A 39 -45.42 -51.24 90.91
CA LEU A 39 -46.16 -50.13 90.31
C LEU A 39 -45.25 -48.93 90.03
N GLN A 40 -44.37 -48.60 90.97
CA GLN A 40 -43.40 -47.51 90.80
C GLN A 40 -42.39 -47.82 89.67
N LEU A 41 -41.90 -49.06 89.60
CA LEU A 41 -41.04 -49.51 88.50
C LEU A 41 -41.78 -49.42 87.15
N LYS A 42 -43.02 -49.92 87.06
CA LYS A 42 -43.82 -49.79 85.84
C LYS A 42 -44.06 -48.33 85.44
N LYS A 43 -44.32 -47.45 86.41
CA LYS A 43 -44.52 -46.02 86.15
C LYS A 43 -43.27 -45.38 85.54
N THR A 44 -42.09 -45.61 86.14
CA THR A 44 -40.82 -45.07 85.62
C THR A 44 -40.46 -45.66 84.24
N GLN A 45 -40.74 -46.94 84.00
CA GLN A 45 -40.58 -47.57 82.68
C GLN A 45 -41.49 -46.93 81.63
N MET A 46 -42.78 -46.73 81.94
CA MET A 46 -43.74 -46.07 81.06
C MET A 46 -43.34 -44.62 80.75
N GLU A 47 -42.87 -43.88 81.74
CA GLU A 47 -42.35 -42.50 81.56
C GLU A 47 -41.11 -42.48 80.66
N ALA A 48 -40.18 -43.40 80.87
CA ALA A 48 -38.98 -43.53 80.03
C ALA A 48 -39.34 -43.93 78.58
N GLU A 49 -40.28 -44.84 78.38
CA GLU A 49 -40.77 -45.25 77.06
C GLU A 49 -41.49 -44.10 76.34
N HIS A 50 -42.36 -43.38 77.06
CA HIS A 50 -43.02 -42.18 76.52
C HIS A 50 -42.00 -41.12 76.11
N LYS A 51 -40.99 -40.86 76.94
CA LYS A 51 -39.88 -39.93 76.63
C LYS A 51 -39.10 -40.36 75.38
N ARG A 52 -38.79 -41.65 75.24
CA ARG A 52 -38.15 -42.22 74.04
C ARG A 52 -39.01 -42.01 72.80
N LYS A 53 -40.31 -42.28 72.88
CA LYS A 53 -41.27 -42.11 71.78
C LYS A 53 -41.40 -40.64 71.36
N MET A 54 -41.45 -39.72 72.32
CA MET A 54 -41.46 -38.27 72.04
C MET A 54 -40.16 -37.79 71.39
N SER A 55 -39.00 -38.26 71.88
CA SER A 55 -37.70 -37.97 71.25
C SER A 55 -37.61 -38.52 69.83
N TYR A 56 -38.16 -39.71 69.57
CA TYR A 56 -38.21 -40.29 68.23
C TYR A 56 -39.02 -39.42 67.24
N TYR A 57 -40.23 -38.99 67.63
CA TYR A 57 -41.07 -38.16 66.75
C TYR A 57 -40.50 -36.75 66.51
N THR A 58 -39.88 -36.15 67.52
CA THR A 58 -39.20 -34.85 67.39
C THR A 58 -38.02 -34.96 66.42
N ASN A 59 -37.13 -35.93 66.62
CA ASN A 59 -36.01 -36.23 65.72
C ASN A 59 -36.49 -36.51 64.29
N MET A 60 -37.58 -37.27 64.13
CA MET A 60 -38.17 -37.56 62.81
C MET A 60 -38.63 -36.28 62.09
N ARG A 61 -39.29 -35.36 62.81
CA ARG A 61 -39.77 -34.08 62.26
C ARG A 61 -38.62 -33.16 61.87
N GLU A 62 -37.59 -33.09 62.70
CA GLU A 62 -36.37 -32.34 62.44
C GLU A 62 -35.62 -32.90 61.23
N ASN A 63 -35.42 -34.23 61.17
CA ASN A 63 -34.76 -34.90 60.05
C ASN A 63 -35.50 -34.67 58.72
N LYS A 64 -36.84 -34.73 58.71
CA LYS A 64 -37.65 -34.41 57.53
C LYS A 64 -37.48 -32.94 57.09
N THR A 65 -37.27 -32.03 58.03
CA THR A 65 -37.05 -30.60 57.73
C THR A 65 -35.64 -30.35 57.22
N LEU A 66 -34.63 -30.98 57.81
CA LEU A 66 -33.24 -30.92 57.34
C LEU A 66 -33.10 -31.48 55.92
N LYS A 67 -33.74 -32.62 55.62
CA LYS A 67 -33.75 -33.19 54.26
C LYS A 67 -34.32 -32.22 53.22
N ARG A 68 -35.40 -31.51 53.54
CA ARG A 68 -35.97 -30.47 52.65
C ARG A 68 -34.99 -29.32 52.41
N LYS A 69 -34.37 -28.80 53.47
CA LYS A 69 -33.35 -27.74 53.36
C LYS A 69 -32.14 -28.19 52.55
N MET A 70 -31.71 -29.45 52.70
CA MET A 70 -30.58 -30.01 51.97
C MET A 70 -30.85 -30.04 50.45
N VAL A 71 -32.04 -30.47 50.04
CA VAL A 71 -32.46 -30.44 48.63
C VAL A 71 -32.54 -29.01 48.10
N GLU A 72 -33.15 -28.10 48.86
CA GLU A 72 -33.26 -26.69 48.46
C GLU A 72 -31.89 -26.02 48.29
N LEU A 73 -30.96 -26.25 49.22
CA LEU A 73 -29.59 -25.78 49.11
C LEU A 73 -28.86 -26.42 47.93
N GLY A 74 -29.06 -27.71 47.67
CA GLY A 74 -28.53 -28.39 46.49
C GLY A 74 -28.96 -27.71 45.19
N ASN A 75 -30.25 -27.42 45.04
CA ASN A 75 -30.78 -26.72 43.87
C ASN A 75 -30.22 -25.30 43.73
N LYS A 76 -30.12 -24.54 44.84
CA LYS A 76 -29.51 -23.19 44.83
C LYS A 76 -28.03 -23.22 44.45
N MET A 77 -27.30 -24.26 44.85
CA MET A 77 -25.90 -24.42 44.48
C MET A 77 -25.76 -24.71 42.98
N GLU A 78 -26.67 -25.51 42.42
CA GLU A 78 -26.66 -25.83 40.99
C GLU A 78 -27.01 -24.61 40.13
N THR A 79 -28.05 -23.85 40.50
CA THR A 79 -28.38 -22.60 39.79
C THR A 79 -27.25 -21.58 39.88
N LYS A 80 -26.57 -21.49 41.03
CA LYS A 80 -25.38 -20.64 41.19
C LYS A 80 -24.24 -21.07 40.27
N ARG A 81 -23.99 -22.38 40.10
CA ARG A 81 -22.96 -22.87 39.17
C ARG A 81 -23.31 -22.55 37.73
N ALA A 82 -24.56 -22.80 37.32
CA ALA A 82 -25.04 -22.48 35.97
C ALA A 82 -24.86 -20.98 35.65
N LEU A 83 -25.35 -20.09 36.52
CA LEU A 83 -25.20 -18.65 36.35
C LEU A 83 -23.72 -18.20 36.29
N LYS A 84 -22.83 -18.84 37.06
CA LYS A 84 -21.40 -18.53 37.01
C LYS A 84 -20.80 -18.89 35.66
N SER A 85 -21.14 -20.06 35.13
CA SER A 85 -20.73 -20.50 33.79
C SER A 85 -21.24 -19.55 32.71
N ASP A 86 -22.50 -19.11 32.80
CA ASP A 86 -23.08 -18.16 31.85
C ASP A 86 -22.38 -16.80 31.90
N ILE A 87 -22.05 -16.29 33.10
CA ILE A 87 -21.30 -15.04 33.27
C ILE A 87 -19.90 -15.14 32.64
N GLU A 88 -19.20 -16.27 32.82
CA GLU A 88 -17.88 -16.48 32.23
C GLU A 88 -17.95 -16.53 30.69
N SER A 89 -18.96 -17.21 30.14
CA SER A 89 -19.22 -17.22 28.69
C SER A 89 -19.51 -15.82 28.13
N LEU A 90 -20.38 -15.05 28.80
CA LEU A 90 -20.71 -13.68 28.38
C LEU A 90 -19.50 -12.75 28.44
N ARG A 91 -18.66 -12.86 29.48
CA ARG A 91 -17.41 -12.10 29.58
C ARG A 91 -16.48 -12.39 28.41
N SER A 92 -16.31 -13.68 28.06
CA SER A 92 -15.49 -14.07 26.91
C SER A 92 -16.04 -13.50 25.60
N GLN A 93 -17.36 -13.48 25.41
CA GLN A 93 -17.97 -12.88 24.21
C GLN A 93 -17.73 -11.37 24.13
N ILE A 94 -17.88 -10.65 25.24
CA ILE A 94 -17.59 -9.21 25.32
C ILE A 94 -16.13 -8.93 24.95
N ASP A 95 -15.18 -9.72 25.45
CA ASP A 95 -13.76 -9.52 25.15
C ASP A 95 -13.43 -9.77 23.66
N MET A 96 -14.07 -10.75 23.03
CA MET A 96 -13.95 -10.94 21.58
C MET A 96 -14.51 -9.77 20.79
N MET A 97 -15.68 -9.24 21.19
CA MET A 97 -16.29 -8.10 20.53
C MET A 97 -15.44 -6.83 20.66
N LYS A 98 -14.84 -6.58 21.82
CA LYS A 98 -13.91 -5.44 22.01
C LYS A 98 -12.72 -5.52 21.08
N ARG A 99 -12.07 -6.69 20.98
CA ARG A 99 -10.95 -6.89 20.04
C ARG A 99 -11.36 -6.65 18.59
N LYS A 100 -12.57 -7.09 18.21
CA LYS A 100 -13.11 -6.83 16.87
C LYS A 100 -13.30 -5.34 16.61
N GLU A 101 -13.89 -4.61 17.55
CA GLU A 101 -14.07 -3.15 17.45
C GLU A 101 -12.72 -2.40 17.34
N GLU A 102 -11.70 -2.82 18.09
CA GLU A 102 -10.35 -2.26 17.99
C GLU A 102 -9.73 -2.48 16.60
N VAL A 103 -9.94 -3.66 16.00
CA VAL A 103 -9.49 -3.95 14.64
C VAL A 103 -10.25 -3.10 13.63
N GLU A 104 -11.56 -2.95 13.77
CA GLU A 104 -12.39 -2.11 12.90
C GLU A 104 -11.94 -0.64 12.93
N LYS A 105 -11.64 -0.09 14.12
CA LYS A 105 -11.10 1.29 14.23
C LYS A 105 -9.74 1.46 13.56
N LYS A 106 -8.86 0.48 13.69
CA LYS A 106 -7.54 0.51 13.01
C LYS A 106 -7.70 0.41 11.50
N LEU A 107 -8.62 -0.43 11.02
CA LEU A 107 -8.91 -0.57 9.60
C LEU A 107 -9.45 0.74 9.02
N GLU A 108 -10.36 1.41 9.72
CA GLU A 108 -10.89 2.72 9.30
C GLU A 108 -9.75 3.76 9.16
N GLY A 109 -8.83 3.81 10.13
CA GLY A 109 -7.66 4.69 10.04
C GLY A 109 -6.79 4.41 8.82
N ILE A 110 -6.50 3.13 8.54
CA ILE A 110 -5.72 2.73 7.37
C ILE A 110 -6.45 3.09 6.06
N LEU A 111 -7.78 2.97 6.00
CA LEU A 111 -8.55 3.34 4.81
C LEU A 111 -8.49 4.84 4.53
N VAL A 112 -8.54 5.67 5.56
CA VAL A 112 -8.37 7.13 5.43
C VAL A 112 -6.96 7.47 4.94
N GLU A 113 -5.93 6.92 5.59
CA GLU A 113 -4.53 7.12 5.16
C GLU A 113 -4.29 6.64 3.72
N LEU A 114 -4.91 5.53 3.31
CA LEU A 114 -4.82 5.02 1.95
C LEU A 114 -5.46 6.01 0.96
N ALA A 115 -6.66 6.52 1.24
CA ALA A 115 -7.33 7.48 0.39
C ALA A 115 -6.53 8.79 0.24
N GLU A 116 -5.97 9.30 1.34
CA GLU A 116 -5.08 10.48 1.32
C GLU A 116 -3.85 10.23 0.44
N LYS A 117 -3.24 9.03 0.54
CA LYS A 117 -2.07 8.67 -0.28
C LYS A 117 -2.41 8.45 -1.75
N GLU A 118 -3.59 7.93 -2.07
CA GLU A 118 -4.09 7.81 -3.44
C GLU A 118 -4.33 9.20 -4.07
N GLU A 119 -4.88 10.15 -3.31
CA GLU A 119 -5.05 11.54 -3.76
C GLU A 119 -3.70 12.24 -3.96
N GLU A 120 -2.78 12.14 -2.99
CA GLU A 120 -1.42 12.67 -3.12
C GLU A 120 -0.70 12.10 -4.36
N LEU A 121 -0.82 10.79 -4.60
CA LEU A 121 -0.22 10.14 -5.77
C LEU A 121 -0.84 10.67 -7.07
N SER A 122 -2.16 10.81 -7.12
CA SER A 122 -2.86 11.37 -8.28
C SER A 122 -2.40 12.80 -8.58
N ASN A 123 -2.27 13.65 -7.56
CA ASN A 123 -1.81 15.02 -7.70
C ASN A 123 -0.37 15.08 -8.25
N VAL A 124 0.54 14.27 -7.69
CA VAL A 124 1.93 14.20 -8.16
C VAL A 124 2.03 13.68 -9.59
N GLN A 125 1.19 12.71 -9.96
CA GLN A 125 1.12 12.22 -11.34
C GLN A 125 0.65 13.31 -12.30
N GLU A 126 -0.39 14.07 -11.95
CA GLU A 126 -0.87 15.19 -12.76
C GLU A 126 0.21 16.26 -12.93
N GLU A 127 0.86 16.69 -11.86
CA GLU A 127 1.96 17.64 -11.90
C GLU A 127 3.10 17.16 -12.81
N ASN A 128 3.49 15.88 -12.70
CA ASN A 128 4.52 15.29 -13.54
C ASN A 128 4.11 15.30 -15.02
N THR A 129 2.87 14.95 -15.36
CA THR A 129 2.40 15.03 -16.75
C THR A 129 2.48 16.43 -17.33
N VAL A 130 2.13 17.46 -16.56
CA VAL A 130 2.24 18.87 -16.97
C VAL A 130 3.71 19.26 -17.19
N LEU A 131 4.62 18.84 -16.31
CA LEU A 131 6.04 19.11 -16.45
C LEU A 131 6.65 18.44 -17.68
N VAL A 132 6.31 17.17 -17.95
CA VAL A 132 6.77 16.45 -19.16
C VAL A 132 6.30 17.15 -20.43
N VAL A 133 5.04 17.62 -20.46
CA VAL A 133 4.54 18.37 -21.62
C VAL A 133 5.31 19.69 -21.78
N LYS A 134 5.50 20.46 -20.71
CA LYS A 134 6.27 21.73 -20.76
C LYS A 134 7.73 21.54 -21.15
N GLU A 135 8.38 20.48 -20.66
CA GLU A 135 9.76 20.15 -21.03
C GLU A 135 9.84 19.84 -22.53
N ARG A 136 8.92 19.00 -23.05
CA ARG A 136 8.88 18.70 -24.49
C ARG A 136 8.67 19.95 -25.33
N THR A 137 7.69 20.79 -24.98
CA THR A 137 7.42 22.02 -25.75
C THR A 137 8.59 22.98 -25.70
N THR A 138 9.20 23.20 -24.52
CA THR A 138 10.37 24.09 -24.41
C THR A 138 11.61 23.52 -25.09
N SER A 139 11.79 22.20 -25.09
CA SER A 139 12.85 21.53 -25.83
C SER A 139 12.65 21.66 -27.34
N GLU A 140 11.42 21.52 -27.84
CA GLU A 140 11.06 21.75 -29.24
C GLU A 140 11.34 23.21 -29.63
N GLU A 141 10.87 24.18 -28.85
CA GLU A 141 11.13 25.61 -29.07
C GLU A 141 12.64 25.93 -29.09
N LEU A 142 13.43 25.33 -28.20
CA LEU A 142 14.89 25.51 -28.17
C LEU A 142 15.56 24.92 -29.41
N GLN A 143 15.11 23.76 -29.88
CA GLN A 143 15.64 23.11 -31.08
C GLN A 143 15.26 23.90 -32.35
N ASP A 144 14.04 24.42 -32.41
CA ASP A 144 13.57 25.30 -33.49
C ASP A 144 14.38 26.59 -33.51
N ALA A 145 14.57 27.24 -32.35
CA ALA A 145 15.40 28.43 -32.24
C ALA A 145 16.86 28.18 -32.66
N ARG A 146 17.43 27.02 -32.30
CA ARG A 146 18.77 26.62 -32.72
C ARG A 146 18.85 26.44 -34.24
N THR A 147 17.88 25.75 -34.82
CA THR A 147 17.79 25.51 -36.28
C THR A 147 17.66 26.82 -37.04
N GLU A 148 16.81 27.72 -36.56
CA GLU A 148 16.63 29.04 -37.17
C GLU A 148 17.89 29.90 -37.08
N LEU A 149 18.58 29.91 -35.92
CA LEU A 149 19.84 30.63 -35.78
C LEU A 149 20.93 30.09 -36.71
N ILE A 150 21.01 28.77 -36.90
CA ILE A 150 21.90 28.15 -37.88
C ILE A 150 21.56 28.67 -39.28
N ASN A 151 20.28 28.62 -39.68
CA ASN A 151 19.83 29.10 -41.00
C ASN A 151 20.16 30.59 -41.22
N ILE A 152 19.89 31.44 -40.22
CA ILE A 152 20.20 32.88 -40.29
C ILE A 152 21.69 33.09 -40.50
N LEU A 153 22.54 32.46 -39.69
CA LEU A 153 24.00 32.62 -39.78
C LEU A 153 24.59 32.02 -41.07
N MET A 154 24.00 30.93 -41.61
CA MET A 154 24.40 30.38 -42.90
C MET A 154 24.03 31.29 -44.08
N ASN A 155 22.92 32.02 -43.97
CA ASN A 155 22.42 32.92 -45.01
C ASN A 155 23.06 34.33 -44.97
N GLN A 156 23.77 34.68 -43.89
CA GLN A 156 24.53 35.91 -43.79
C GLN A 156 25.82 35.79 -44.61
N SER A 157 25.90 36.52 -45.73
CA SER A 157 27.01 36.45 -46.68
C SER A 157 28.36 36.79 -46.05
N GLU A 158 29.32 35.87 -46.22
CA GLU A 158 30.78 35.95 -46.10
C GLU A 158 31.35 37.27 -45.55
N THR A 159 31.10 37.54 -44.28
CA THR A 159 31.97 38.45 -43.51
C THR A 159 32.74 37.58 -42.53
N SER A 160 33.78 36.98 -43.10
CA SER A 160 34.79 36.17 -42.44
C SER A 160 35.51 36.97 -41.35
N GLN A 161 34.89 37.11 -40.16
CA GLN A 161 35.54 37.60 -38.94
C GLN A 161 34.69 37.52 -37.67
N TYR A 162 33.56 36.80 -37.67
CA TYR A 162 32.74 36.69 -36.48
C TYR A 162 33.29 35.64 -35.51
N VAL A 163 33.34 36.01 -34.23
CA VAL A 163 33.75 35.12 -33.12
C VAL A 163 32.82 33.91 -32.99
N ILE A 164 31.56 34.08 -33.40
CA ILE A 164 30.52 33.05 -33.38
C ILE A 164 29.95 32.93 -34.79
N GLY A 165 29.76 31.70 -35.26
CA GLY A 165 29.19 31.42 -36.58
C GLY A 165 28.72 29.98 -36.68
N VAL A 166 28.63 29.47 -37.91
CA VAL A 166 28.27 28.07 -38.17
C VAL A 166 29.50 27.31 -38.67
N ARG A 167 29.73 26.12 -38.10
CA ARG A 167 30.75 25.18 -38.53
C ARG A 167 30.09 23.91 -39.04
N MET A 168 30.55 23.40 -40.18
CA MET A 168 30.15 22.07 -40.67
C MET A 168 30.98 21.01 -39.95
N MET A 169 30.33 20.24 -39.09
CA MET A 169 30.97 19.15 -38.34
C MET A 169 30.97 17.91 -39.22
N GLY A 170 32.16 17.35 -39.49
CA GLY A 170 32.29 16.18 -40.36
C GLY A 170 32.50 16.51 -41.84
N LEU A 171 32.70 17.78 -42.20
CA LEU A 171 33.10 18.18 -43.55
C LEU A 171 34.61 18.02 -43.71
N ILE A 172 35.05 17.38 -44.79
CA ILE A 172 36.47 17.20 -45.09
C ILE A 172 37.13 18.56 -45.37
N GLU A 173 38.24 18.85 -44.68
CA GLU A 173 39.08 20.00 -44.99
C GLU A 173 39.85 19.76 -46.30
N THR A 174 39.70 20.65 -47.28
CA THR A 174 40.30 20.49 -48.62
C THR A 174 41.79 20.87 -48.70
N LYS A 175 42.27 21.71 -47.77
CA LYS A 175 43.66 22.20 -47.76
C LYS A 175 44.71 21.09 -47.65
N PRO A 176 44.56 20.06 -46.80
CA PRO A 176 45.41 18.86 -46.78
C PRO A 176 45.58 18.18 -48.14
N PHE A 177 44.52 18.07 -48.92
CA PHE A 177 44.52 17.42 -50.23
C PHE A 177 45.29 18.26 -51.25
N MET A 178 45.07 19.57 -51.24
CA MET A 178 45.84 20.52 -52.04
C MET A 178 47.34 20.47 -51.71
N ASN A 179 47.69 20.42 -50.42
CA ASN A 179 49.09 20.33 -50.00
C ASN A 179 49.76 19.04 -50.49
N GLU A 180 49.06 17.91 -50.42
CA GLU A 180 49.57 16.63 -50.90
C GLU A 180 49.74 16.63 -52.43
N MET A 181 48.74 17.12 -53.18
CA MET A 181 48.78 17.13 -54.65
C MET A 181 49.89 18.04 -55.20
N LYS A 182 50.21 19.13 -54.51
CA LYS A 182 51.35 20.01 -54.86
C LYS A 182 52.71 19.30 -54.83
N LYS A 183 52.82 18.13 -54.19
CA LYS A 183 54.06 17.35 -54.17
C LYS A 183 54.29 16.58 -55.47
N ARG A 184 53.23 16.34 -56.26
CA ARG A 184 53.25 15.48 -57.46
C ARG A 184 52.90 16.22 -58.74
N PHE A 185 52.06 17.24 -58.65
CA PHE A 185 51.49 17.96 -59.78
C PHE A 185 51.82 19.46 -59.71
N THR A 186 51.62 20.16 -60.83
CA THR A 186 51.80 21.61 -60.92
C THR A 186 50.66 22.26 -61.70
N GLY A 187 50.43 23.57 -61.49
CA GLY A 187 49.36 24.30 -62.17
C GLY A 187 47.96 23.77 -61.83
N GLU A 188 47.06 23.78 -62.82
CA GLU A 188 45.65 23.39 -62.69
C GLU A 188 45.47 21.91 -62.29
N GLU A 189 46.43 21.04 -62.61
CA GLU A 189 46.39 19.62 -62.25
C GLU A 189 46.33 19.40 -60.73
N VAL A 190 46.94 20.29 -59.93
CA VAL A 190 46.88 20.21 -58.47
C VAL A 190 45.44 20.35 -57.99
N GLU A 191 44.72 21.32 -58.52
CA GLU A 191 43.35 21.62 -58.13
C GLU A 191 42.42 20.47 -58.53
N ILE A 192 42.50 20.02 -59.78
CA ILE A 192 41.68 18.92 -60.31
C ILE A 192 41.90 17.64 -59.48
N ASN A 193 43.17 17.22 -59.29
CA ASN A 193 43.47 15.99 -58.54
C ASN A 193 43.09 16.11 -57.06
N SER A 194 43.21 17.30 -56.45
CA SER A 194 42.80 17.51 -55.06
C SER A 194 41.28 17.37 -54.89
N MET A 195 40.49 17.95 -55.81
CA MET A 195 39.04 17.84 -55.78
C MET A 195 38.57 16.41 -56.05
N MET A 196 39.21 15.69 -56.98
CA MET A 196 38.91 14.27 -57.24
C MET A 196 39.16 13.41 -55.99
N LEU A 197 40.30 13.60 -55.31
CA LEU A 197 40.60 12.84 -54.10
C LEU A 197 39.69 13.22 -52.92
N CYS A 198 39.39 14.51 -52.73
CA CYS A 198 38.40 14.96 -51.74
C CYS A 198 37.06 14.27 -51.98
N SER A 199 36.59 14.25 -53.23
CA SER A 199 35.32 13.66 -53.63
C SER A 199 35.31 12.14 -53.40
N LEU A 200 36.43 11.46 -53.70
CA LEU A 200 36.57 10.03 -53.41
C LEU A 200 36.46 9.75 -51.91
N CYS A 201 37.14 10.53 -51.07
CA CYS A 201 37.07 10.37 -49.63
C CYS A 201 35.67 10.69 -49.09
N GLU A 202 35.02 11.71 -49.62
CA GLU A 202 33.65 12.07 -49.27
C GLU A 202 32.66 10.94 -49.63
N ASN A 203 32.83 10.28 -50.77
CA ASN A 203 32.05 9.10 -51.14
C ASN A 203 32.28 7.93 -50.16
N TYR A 204 33.52 7.74 -49.68
CA TYR A 204 33.77 6.76 -48.62
C TYR A 204 33.00 7.14 -47.36
N LEU A 205 33.07 8.39 -46.90
CA LEU A 205 32.36 8.83 -45.68
C LEU A 205 30.83 8.72 -45.77
N GLN A 206 30.27 8.65 -46.98
CA GLN A 206 28.83 8.49 -47.22
C GLN A 206 28.41 7.02 -47.40
N ASP A 207 29.38 6.10 -47.49
CA ASP A 207 29.13 4.67 -47.61
C ASP A 207 28.64 4.10 -46.27
N PRO A 208 27.35 3.69 -46.15
CA PRO A 208 26.80 3.19 -44.90
C PRO A 208 27.45 1.87 -44.46
N ASP A 209 28.04 1.12 -45.38
CA ASP A 209 28.75 -0.14 -45.08
C ASP A 209 30.19 0.10 -44.60
N TRP A 210 30.68 1.34 -44.68
CA TRP A 210 32.01 1.70 -44.21
C TRP A 210 31.97 2.40 -42.85
N HIS A 211 32.13 1.58 -41.81
CA HIS A 211 32.18 2.03 -40.43
C HIS A 211 33.51 1.61 -39.79
N PRO A 212 34.61 2.38 -39.97
CA PRO A 212 35.95 2.01 -39.53
C PRO A 212 36.16 2.25 -38.03
N PHE A 213 35.21 1.80 -37.19
CA PHE A 213 35.29 1.85 -35.74
C PHE A 213 35.24 0.44 -35.15
N THR A 214 35.91 0.26 -34.02
CA THR A 214 35.97 -0.99 -33.26
C THR A 214 35.66 -0.70 -31.80
N ILE A 215 35.03 -1.67 -31.13
CA ILE A 215 34.68 -1.54 -29.72
C ILE A 215 35.91 -1.90 -28.88
N PHE A 216 36.39 -0.94 -28.11
CA PHE A 216 37.38 -1.14 -27.05
C PHE A 216 36.67 -1.40 -25.72
N TYR A 217 37.04 -2.49 -25.06
CA TYR A 217 36.53 -2.85 -23.75
C TYR A 217 37.51 -2.37 -22.68
N GLY A 218 37.08 -1.39 -21.87
CA GLY A 218 37.86 -0.91 -20.73
C GLY A 218 37.81 -1.85 -19.54
N ASP A 219 38.84 -1.82 -18.70
CA ASP A 219 38.93 -2.60 -17.46
C ASP A 219 37.83 -2.24 -16.43
N ASP A 220 37.18 -1.08 -16.60
CA ASP A 220 36.06 -0.59 -15.80
C ASP A 220 34.69 -1.11 -16.26
N GLY A 221 34.64 -1.94 -17.30
CA GLY A 221 33.41 -2.45 -17.91
C GLY A 221 32.73 -1.46 -18.88
N ASN A 222 33.33 -0.29 -19.13
CA ASN A 222 32.84 0.64 -20.13
C ASN A 222 33.40 0.31 -21.52
N THR A 223 32.53 0.37 -22.53
CA THR A 223 32.89 0.21 -23.94
C THR A 223 33.08 1.56 -24.60
N LYS A 224 34.17 1.73 -25.36
CA LYS A 224 34.40 2.93 -26.19
C LYS A 224 34.66 2.52 -27.63
N GLU A 225 34.04 3.20 -28.58
CA GLU A 225 34.38 3.01 -29.98
C GLU A 225 35.64 3.80 -30.32
N ILE A 226 36.62 3.10 -30.89
CA ILE A 226 37.90 3.65 -31.34
C ILE A 226 38.08 3.36 -32.83
N LEU A 227 38.77 4.25 -33.53
CA LEU A 227 39.06 4.08 -34.95
C LEU A 227 39.86 2.79 -35.18
N ASN A 228 39.43 1.98 -36.15
CA ASN A 228 40.13 0.77 -36.54
C ASN A 228 41.40 1.12 -37.32
N VAL A 229 42.56 0.97 -36.68
CA VAL A 229 43.88 1.24 -37.29
C VAL A 229 44.21 0.23 -38.41
N GLU A 230 43.55 -0.92 -38.43
CA GLU A 230 43.73 -1.96 -39.46
C GLU A 230 42.74 -1.80 -40.63
N ASP A 231 41.89 -0.75 -40.64
CA ASP A 231 40.96 -0.51 -41.75
C ASP A 231 41.70 -0.34 -43.08
N SER A 232 41.28 -1.12 -44.07
CA SER A 232 41.98 -1.19 -45.36
C SER A 232 41.91 0.13 -46.14
N ARG A 233 40.76 0.82 -46.13
CA ARG A 233 40.61 2.09 -46.86
C ARG A 233 41.42 3.20 -46.20
N LEU A 234 41.41 3.28 -44.87
CA LEU A 234 42.23 4.23 -44.12
C LEU A 234 43.73 4.00 -44.31
N ASN A 235 44.16 2.74 -44.34
CA ASN A 235 45.56 2.39 -44.59
C ASN A 235 46.00 2.76 -46.01
N VAL A 236 45.19 2.47 -47.04
CA VAL A 236 45.46 2.90 -48.42
C VAL A 236 45.54 4.42 -48.52
N LEU A 237 44.62 5.17 -47.90
CA LEU A 237 44.65 6.63 -47.88
C LEU A 237 45.96 7.18 -47.27
N LYS A 238 46.43 6.58 -46.18
CA LYS A 238 47.65 7.00 -45.50
C LYS A 238 48.91 6.70 -46.31
N GLU A 239 48.96 5.53 -46.94
CA GLU A 239 50.10 5.08 -47.75
C GLU A 239 50.18 5.85 -49.07
N GLU A 240 49.06 6.00 -49.78
CA GLU A 240 49.04 6.60 -51.12
C GLU A 240 48.96 8.13 -51.10
N HIS A 241 48.35 8.74 -50.08
CA HIS A 241 48.06 10.18 -50.04
C HIS A 241 48.54 10.88 -48.76
N GLY A 242 49.34 10.19 -47.94
CA GLY A 242 50.07 10.79 -46.83
C GLY A 242 49.23 11.11 -45.59
N GLY A 243 49.94 11.51 -44.53
CA GLY A 243 49.37 11.71 -43.20
C GLY A 243 48.41 12.90 -43.08
N GLU A 244 48.59 13.96 -43.87
CA GLU A 244 47.70 15.13 -43.84
C GLU A 244 46.29 14.78 -44.33
N VAL A 245 46.19 14.05 -45.46
CA VAL A 245 44.91 13.58 -46.01
C VAL A 245 44.25 12.58 -45.06
N TYR A 246 45.01 11.59 -44.57
CA TYR A 246 44.52 10.64 -43.56
C TYR A 246 43.93 11.38 -42.34
N ASN A 247 44.66 12.32 -41.76
CA ASN A 247 44.18 13.07 -40.58
C ASN A 247 42.90 13.86 -40.89
N ALA A 248 42.80 14.48 -42.06
CA ALA A 248 41.61 15.20 -42.47
C ALA A 248 40.37 14.29 -42.58
N VAL A 249 40.53 13.11 -43.18
CA VAL A 249 39.45 12.12 -43.33
C VAL A 249 39.04 11.52 -41.98
N THR A 250 40.01 11.12 -41.15
CA THR A 250 39.71 10.58 -39.81
C THR A 250 39.04 11.61 -38.90
N LYS A 251 39.45 12.88 -38.96
CA LYS A 251 38.78 13.97 -38.24
C LYS A 251 37.32 14.10 -38.68
N ALA A 252 37.05 14.06 -39.98
CA ALA A 252 35.69 14.08 -40.51
C ALA A 252 34.86 12.86 -40.06
N LEU A 253 35.45 11.65 -40.05
CA LEU A 253 34.82 10.44 -39.51
C LEU A 253 34.41 10.61 -38.05
N PHE A 254 35.33 11.06 -37.20
CA PHE A 254 35.05 11.28 -35.78
C PHE A 254 33.96 12.32 -35.56
N GLU A 255 34.01 13.45 -36.27
CA GLU A 255 33.00 14.49 -36.15
C GLU A 255 31.61 14.02 -36.63
N ARG A 256 31.52 13.23 -37.71
CA ARG A 256 30.25 12.61 -38.13
C ARG A 256 29.72 11.65 -37.08
N HIS A 257 30.60 10.82 -36.52
CA HIS A 257 30.24 9.88 -35.47
C HIS A 257 29.74 10.57 -34.19
N GLU A 258 30.37 11.67 -33.78
CA GLU A 258 29.98 12.40 -32.57
C GLU A 258 28.72 13.27 -32.76
N TYR A 259 28.55 13.91 -33.93
CA TYR A 259 27.50 14.92 -34.14
C TYR A 259 26.30 14.39 -34.91
N ASN A 260 26.46 13.33 -35.70
CA ASN A 260 25.40 12.71 -36.50
C ASN A 260 25.62 11.19 -36.69
N PRO A 261 25.70 10.42 -35.58
CA PRO A 261 26.02 8.98 -35.64
C PRO A 261 25.06 8.20 -36.53
N SER A 262 23.76 8.52 -36.49
CA SER A 262 22.74 7.81 -37.29
C SER A 262 22.71 8.24 -38.75
N GLY A 263 23.05 9.50 -39.06
CA GLY A 263 22.96 10.03 -40.41
C GLY A 263 24.24 9.88 -41.22
N GLY A 264 25.42 9.90 -40.58
CA GLY A 264 26.71 9.70 -41.26
C GLY A 264 27.11 10.82 -42.24
N TYR A 265 26.42 11.97 -42.23
CA TYR A 265 26.75 13.13 -43.06
C TYR A 265 27.12 14.35 -42.20
N ALA A 266 27.82 15.30 -42.81
CA ALA A 266 28.24 16.52 -42.13
C ALA A 266 27.02 17.39 -41.74
N VAL A 267 27.00 17.88 -40.50
CA VAL A 267 25.88 18.70 -39.98
C VAL A 267 26.36 20.09 -39.56
N PRO A 268 25.55 21.13 -39.76
CA PRO A 268 25.88 22.46 -39.29
C PRO A 268 25.72 22.56 -37.78
N GLU A 269 26.62 23.31 -37.15
CA GLU A 269 26.63 23.52 -35.72
C GLU A 269 26.98 24.97 -35.38
N LEU A 270 26.30 25.55 -34.38
CA LEU A 270 26.64 26.86 -33.82
C LEU A 270 27.99 26.74 -33.12
N TRP A 271 28.96 27.55 -33.55
CA TRP A 271 30.35 27.41 -33.13
C TRP A 271 30.94 28.73 -32.65
N ASN A 272 31.65 28.69 -31.53
CA ASN A 272 32.48 29.78 -31.06
C ASN A 272 33.91 29.51 -31.54
N PHE A 273 34.35 30.25 -32.56
CA PHE A 273 35.66 30.09 -33.16
C PHE A 273 36.81 30.61 -32.29
N ARG A 274 36.53 31.51 -31.34
CA ARG A 274 37.54 31.98 -30.37
C ARG A 274 37.84 30.91 -29.33
N GLU A 275 36.82 30.22 -28.84
CA GLU A 275 36.95 29.20 -27.80
C GLU A 275 37.05 27.77 -28.36
N ASN A 276 36.88 27.61 -29.68
CA ASN A 276 36.91 26.35 -30.38
C ASN A 276 35.96 25.28 -29.77
N ARG A 277 34.70 25.69 -29.51
CA ARG A 277 33.64 24.82 -28.97
C ARG A 277 32.28 25.18 -29.53
N LYS A 278 31.28 24.32 -29.29
CA LYS A 278 29.86 24.64 -29.52
C LYS A 278 29.50 25.96 -28.84
N ALA A 279 28.85 26.84 -29.58
CA ALA A 279 28.26 28.07 -29.06
C ALA A 279 26.87 27.78 -28.48
N THR A 280 26.56 28.43 -27.37
CA THR A 280 25.22 28.41 -26.78
C THR A 280 24.28 29.34 -27.56
N ILE A 281 22.98 29.06 -27.52
CA ILE A 281 21.95 29.93 -28.13
C ILE A 281 22.08 31.36 -27.59
N LYS A 282 22.33 31.53 -26.28
CA LYS A 282 22.54 32.84 -25.65
C LYS A 282 23.72 33.60 -26.24
N GLU A 283 24.87 32.94 -26.41
CA GLU A 283 26.05 33.56 -27.03
C GLU A 283 25.75 34.02 -28.46
N VAL A 284 25.03 33.20 -29.22
CA VAL A 284 24.66 33.49 -30.61
C VAL A 284 23.67 34.66 -30.67
N ILE A 285 22.62 34.69 -29.84
CA ILE A 285 21.68 35.81 -29.77
C ILE A 285 22.41 37.11 -29.42
N LEU A 286 23.29 37.09 -28.41
CA LEU A 286 24.07 38.28 -28.04
C LEU A 286 24.98 38.74 -29.18
N HIS A 287 25.54 37.79 -29.93
CA HIS A 287 26.35 38.09 -31.10
C HIS A 287 25.52 38.74 -32.21
N VAL A 288 24.39 38.13 -32.58
CA VAL A 288 23.47 38.62 -33.62
C VAL A 288 22.90 39.99 -33.25
N VAL A 289 22.52 40.24 -31.99
CA VAL A 289 22.03 41.55 -31.54
C VAL A 289 23.12 42.63 -31.61
N LYS A 290 24.36 42.27 -31.29
CA LYS A 290 25.48 43.22 -31.27
C LYS A 290 26.01 43.56 -32.67
N HIS A 291 25.93 42.61 -33.60
CA HIS A 291 26.57 42.69 -34.92
C HIS A 291 25.59 42.64 -36.09
N GLY A 292 24.31 42.39 -35.84
CA GLY A 292 23.26 42.43 -36.84
C GLY A 292 22.96 43.87 -37.23
N THR A 293 23.18 44.20 -38.50
CA THR A 293 22.63 45.40 -39.13
C THR A 293 21.14 45.22 -39.38
N GLU A 294 20.36 46.32 -39.34
CA GLU A 294 18.92 46.32 -39.64
C GLU A 294 18.60 45.56 -40.94
N PRO A 295 17.47 44.82 -40.99
CA PRO A 295 17.06 44.12 -42.19
C PRO A 295 16.71 45.12 -43.30
N ASP A 296 17.31 44.94 -44.49
CA ASP A 296 16.98 45.69 -45.69
C ASP A 296 15.48 45.45 -46.04
N PRO A 297 14.63 46.49 -46.05
CA PRO A 297 13.17 46.37 -46.18
C PRO A 297 12.70 45.77 -47.52
N LYS A 298 13.61 45.42 -48.44
CA LYS A 298 13.30 44.88 -49.76
C LYS A 298 13.30 43.36 -49.88
N LYS A 299 13.69 42.60 -48.84
CA LYS A 299 13.70 41.11 -48.89
C LYS A 299 12.57 40.44 -48.11
N THR A 300 11.72 41.17 -47.41
CA THR A 300 10.67 40.61 -46.53
C THR A 300 9.33 40.33 -47.23
N SER A 301 9.35 40.05 -48.54
CA SER A 301 8.14 39.63 -49.27
C SER A 301 8.36 38.30 -49.97
N ALA A 302 8.36 37.22 -49.19
CA ALA A 302 8.11 35.87 -49.70
C ALA A 302 7.49 35.01 -48.60
N THR A 303 6.15 35.06 -48.58
CA THR A 303 5.17 34.06 -48.16
C THR A 303 5.66 32.85 -47.35
N THR A 304 5.11 32.68 -46.15
CA THR A 304 4.71 31.36 -45.64
C THR A 304 3.30 31.48 -45.07
N THR A 305 2.32 30.99 -45.83
CA THR A 305 0.97 30.71 -45.35
C THR A 305 1.05 29.50 -44.45
N ILE A 306 1.02 29.70 -43.14
CA ILE A 306 0.82 28.64 -42.16
C ILE A 306 -0.67 28.59 -41.87
N ASN A 307 -1.35 27.54 -42.34
CA ASN A 307 -2.70 27.21 -41.90
C ASN A 307 -2.63 26.70 -40.45
N GLY A 308 -2.67 27.63 -39.50
CA GLY A 308 -2.88 27.36 -38.07
C GLY A 308 -4.28 27.82 -37.67
N LYS A 309 -5.14 26.89 -37.24
CA LYS A 309 -6.35 27.21 -36.49
C LYS A 309 -5.94 27.91 -35.19
N GLY A 310 -6.14 29.22 -35.13
CA GLY A 310 -6.09 29.99 -33.89
C GLY A 310 -7.29 29.69 -33.02
N VAL A 311 -7.04 29.26 -31.79
CA VAL A 311 -7.94 29.43 -30.65
C VAL A 311 -7.55 30.76 -30.03
N ASP A 312 -8.49 31.72 -30.04
CA ASP A 312 -8.29 33.05 -29.46
C ASP A 312 -8.17 33.00 -27.93
N PRO A 313 -7.25 33.76 -27.32
CA PRO A 313 -7.22 34.01 -25.89
C PRO A 313 -8.08 35.22 -25.50
N GLU A 314 -8.73 35.10 -24.33
CA GLU A 314 -9.28 36.14 -23.47
C GLU A 314 -10.25 37.19 -24.06
N LYS A 315 -11.55 36.99 -23.76
CA LYS A 315 -12.46 38.09 -23.43
C LYS A 315 -13.06 37.88 -22.04
N THR A 316 -12.55 38.66 -21.10
CA THR A 316 -13.12 38.87 -19.76
C THR A 316 -14.45 39.60 -19.87
N THR A 317 -15.55 38.96 -19.48
CA THR A 317 -16.72 39.69 -18.98
C THR A 317 -17.42 38.91 -17.87
N THR A 318 -17.40 39.52 -16.70
CA THR A 318 -18.10 39.24 -15.46
C THR A 318 -19.59 38.94 -15.68
N ALA A 319 -20.10 37.85 -15.12
CA ALA A 319 -21.53 37.67 -14.90
C ALA A 319 -21.78 36.89 -13.60
N ALA A 320 -22.68 37.47 -12.80
CA ALA A 320 -22.94 37.18 -11.41
C ALA A 320 -23.71 35.88 -11.16
N VAL A 321 -23.42 35.31 -9.99
CA VAL A 321 -24.13 34.20 -9.34
C VAL A 321 -25.57 34.60 -9.01
N PRO A 322 -26.58 33.74 -9.28
CA PRO A 322 -27.82 33.77 -8.53
C PRO A 322 -27.82 32.68 -7.45
N LYS A 323 -27.95 33.15 -6.21
CA LYS A 323 -28.46 32.37 -5.08
C LYS A 323 -29.98 32.24 -5.24
N THR A 324 -30.54 31.07 -4.94
CA THR A 324 -31.97 30.93 -4.63
C THR A 324 -32.20 29.93 -3.50
N THR A 325 -32.31 30.53 -2.32
CA THR A 325 -33.28 30.35 -1.24
C THR A 325 -34.18 29.11 -1.18
N THR A 326 -34.16 28.53 0.02
CA THR A 326 -35.16 27.72 0.71
C THR A 326 -36.60 28.22 0.55
N SER A 327 -37.55 27.29 0.34
CA SER A 327 -38.92 27.42 0.85
C SER A 327 -39.54 26.05 1.11
N THR A 328 -40.43 26.03 2.09
CA THR A 328 -40.99 24.89 2.81
C THR A 328 -42.46 24.68 2.39
N VAL A 329 -42.97 23.46 2.62
CA VAL A 329 -44.36 23.08 2.99
C VAL A 329 -45.23 22.27 1.99
N GLN A 330 -45.67 21.11 2.51
CA GLN A 330 -46.91 20.32 2.36
C GLN A 330 -47.14 19.23 1.29
N GLU A 331 -47.24 18.01 1.83
CA GLU A 331 -48.29 16.97 1.70
C GLU A 331 -48.90 16.63 0.32
N GLY A 332 -48.74 15.36 -0.06
CA GLY A 332 -49.56 14.70 -1.08
C GLY A 332 -49.35 13.17 -1.09
N LYS A 333 -50.42 12.43 -0.77
CA LYS A 333 -50.50 10.96 -0.66
C LYS A 333 -50.38 10.24 -2.02
N GLY A 334 -49.98 8.96 -1.95
CA GLY A 334 -50.19 7.92 -2.97
C GLY A 334 -48.87 7.43 -3.56
N GLY A 335 -48.48 6.16 -3.58
CA GLY A 335 -49.23 4.91 -3.52
C GLY A 335 -48.69 4.02 -4.64
N GLY A 336 -48.09 2.87 -4.29
CA GLY A 336 -48.08 1.71 -5.19
C GLY A 336 -46.75 1.21 -5.76
N LYS A 337 -46.48 -0.05 -5.37
CA LYS A 337 -45.93 -1.16 -6.17
C LYS A 337 -44.41 -1.25 -6.42
N VAL A 338 -43.81 -1.98 -5.48
CA VAL A 338 -42.75 -2.98 -5.67
C VAL A 338 -43.00 -3.82 -6.95
N ARG A 339 -42.00 -3.88 -7.84
CA ARG A 339 -41.86 -4.95 -8.84
C ARG A 339 -40.49 -5.61 -8.69
N LYS A 340 -40.53 -6.87 -8.25
CA LYS A 340 -39.44 -7.84 -8.27
C LYS A 340 -38.90 -8.00 -9.70
N ARG A 341 -37.58 -7.90 -9.87
CA ARG A 341 -36.89 -8.37 -11.08
C ARG A 341 -36.54 -9.86 -10.88
N GLN A 342 -37.13 -10.73 -11.70
CA GLN A 342 -36.73 -12.12 -11.88
C GLN A 342 -35.43 -12.14 -12.69
N CYS A 343 -34.37 -12.75 -12.14
CA CYS A 343 -33.21 -13.17 -12.91
C CYS A 343 -33.55 -14.48 -13.63
N LYS A 344 -33.43 -14.50 -14.96
CA LYS A 344 -33.47 -15.72 -15.77
C LYS A 344 -32.11 -16.40 -15.69
N SER A 345 -32.07 -17.61 -15.16
CA SER A 345 -30.96 -18.55 -15.33
C SER A 345 -31.08 -19.21 -16.71
N GLY A 346 -30.09 -19.01 -17.58
CA GLY A 346 -29.94 -19.76 -18.82
C GLY A 346 -29.28 -21.11 -18.54
N SER A 347 -29.96 -22.18 -18.92
CA SER A 347 -29.45 -23.54 -18.89
C SER A 347 -28.57 -23.79 -20.12
N ILE A 348 -27.32 -24.17 -19.91
CA ILE A 348 -26.48 -24.84 -20.91
C ILE A 348 -26.53 -26.33 -20.56
N SER A 349 -27.04 -27.13 -21.48
CA SER A 349 -27.08 -28.60 -21.40
C SER A 349 -25.91 -29.15 -22.20
N GLU A 350 -25.00 -29.85 -21.53
CA GLU A 350 -24.06 -30.79 -22.14
C GLU A 350 -24.70 -32.19 -22.19
N LYS A 351 -24.33 -32.91 -23.25
CA LYS A 351 -24.58 -34.32 -23.62
C LYS A 351 -25.82 -34.62 -24.45
#